data_AF-A0A1Q7YMX3-F1
#
_entry.id   AF-A0A1Q7YMX3-F1
#
_cell.length_a   1.000
_cell.length_b   1.000
_cell.length_c   1.000
_cell.angle_alpha   90.00
_cell.angle_beta   90.00
_cell.angle_gamma   90.00
#
_symmetry.space_group_name_H-M   'P 1'
#
loop_
_entity.id
_entity.type
_entity.pdbx_description
1 polymer ?
#
loop_
_entity_poly.entity_id
_entity_poly.type
_entity_poly.pdbx_seq_one_letter_code
_entity_poly.pdbx_strand_id
1 'polypeptide(L)'
;MTVPIAKLSFWGVRGSTPTVDPATWRYGGNTPCLELAAPDGTQIILDCGTGLRMLGNRWAAPSARSGAGTHILITHYHWDHIQGVPFFAPLYVEDNRFHFYSFRSKFLGRDSLKQVFEAQMAVPYFPVDMSAMSAQRKFQEVAGGESFTIGENKITTRWLNHPQGCLGFRIETSAGTVVYATDNEPGDAKLDESLRELAKRADIFINDAQFTPEQLETTKKGWGHSSWLEGVKAARHAEAKTLVLFHHDPDSTDRMVDSLLRQARDEFDSVFAASEGMVITLGGPGDPVQAHMPGTRTALRREAQFHAKVCGVTEGGKEFEEETVVSELSLQGGLITLKHLPRLQSELQVTMEAPGADGVQSMKLRGYVVRIDTAAEKGHSAVGVVFTD
;
A
#
# COMPACT_ATOMS: atom_id res chain seq x y z
N MET A 1 -9.43 -14.42 -30.40
CA MET A 1 -8.43 -13.41 -29.99
C MET A 1 -8.58 -13.24 -28.49
N THR A 2 -7.49 -13.33 -27.73
CA THR A 2 -7.51 -13.06 -26.29
C THR A 2 -7.86 -11.59 -26.07
N VAL A 3 -8.80 -11.30 -25.18
CA VAL A 3 -9.16 -9.92 -24.83
C VAL A 3 -7.92 -9.25 -24.22
N PRO A 4 -7.53 -8.03 -24.65
CA PRO A 4 -6.40 -7.33 -24.04
C PRO A 4 -6.72 -7.03 -22.57
N ILE A 5 -5.79 -7.38 -21.68
CA ILE A 5 -5.94 -7.18 -20.24
C ILE A 5 -4.73 -6.39 -19.73
N ALA A 6 -4.98 -5.33 -18.97
CA ALA A 6 -3.95 -4.66 -18.18
C ALA A 6 -4.18 -4.92 -16.68
N LYS A 7 -3.10 -5.08 -15.92
CA LYS A 7 -3.17 -5.39 -14.48
C LYS A 7 -2.37 -4.37 -13.69
N LEU A 8 -3.05 -3.61 -12.83
CA LEU A 8 -2.48 -2.64 -11.91
C LEU A 8 -2.44 -3.23 -10.49
N SER A 9 -1.25 -3.34 -9.90
CA SER A 9 -1.03 -3.90 -8.56
C SER A 9 -0.46 -2.84 -7.63
N PHE A 10 -0.97 -2.75 -6.40
CA PHE A 10 -0.59 -1.74 -5.42
C PHE A 10 0.36 -2.35 -4.38
N TRP A 11 1.59 -1.85 -4.30
CA TRP A 11 2.64 -2.35 -3.40
C TRP A 11 2.93 -1.41 -2.22
N GLY A 12 2.55 -0.15 -2.35
CA GLY A 12 2.52 0.83 -1.28
C GLY A 12 1.56 1.96 -1.64
N VAL A 13 0.86 2.48 -0.64
CA VAL A 13 -0.33 3.34 -0.81
C VAL A 13 -0.37 4.55 0.11
N ARG A 14 0.62 4.68 1.00
CA ARG A 14 0.61 5.64 2.11
C ARG A 14 1.60 6.77 1.88
N GLY A 15 1.23 8.00 2.17
CA GLY A 15 2.08 9.15 1.90
C GLY A 15 3.15 9.41 2.96
N SER A 16 4.12 10.26 2.60
CA SER A 16 5.13 10.93 3.43
C SER A 16 6.14 10.04 4.17
N THR A 17 5.71 8.96 4.83
CA THR A 17 6.57 8.03 5.56
C THR A 17 5.91 6.65 5.66
N PRO A 18 6.68 5.55 5.65
CA PRO A 18 6.11 4.25 5.91
C PRO A 18 5.58 4.20 7.35
N THR A 19 4.62 3.32 7.60
CA THR A 19 4.01 3.16 8.91
C THR A 19 3.84 1.70 9.26
N VAL A 20 4.24 1.36 10.49
CA VAL A 20 4.15 0.03 11.05
C VAL A 20 3.27 0.08 12.29
N ASP A 21 1.97 0.32 12.06
CA ASP A 21 0.97 0.38 13.13
C ASP A 21 -0.12 -0.67 12.89
N PRO A 22 -0.50 -1.47 13.90
CA PRO A 22 -1.62 -2.41 13.79
C PRO A 22 -2.93 -1.80 13.30
N ALA A 23 -3.17 -0.52 13.59
CA ALA A 23 -4.34 0.22 13.16
C ALA A 23 -4.31 0.60 11.67
N THR A 24 -3.25 0.32 10.92
CA THR A 24 -3.12 0.61 9.48
C THR A 24 -2.95 -0.65 8.63
N TRP A 25 -3.04 -1.85 9.22
CA TRP A 25 -2.72 -3.11 8.53
C TRP A 25 -3.70 -3.50 7.42
N ARG A 26 -4.94 -3.01 7.43
CA ARG A 26 -5.91 -3.32 6.36
C ARG A 26 -5.55 -2.62 5.06
N TYR A 27 -5.17 -1.35 5.12
CA TYR A 27 -4.77 -0.60 3.91
C TYR A 27 -3.28 -0.73 3.62
N GLY A 28 -2.45 -0.98 4.62
CA GLY A 28 -1.00 -1.07 4.50
C GLY A 28 -0.30 0.20 4.95
N GLY A 29 1.02 0.12 5.02
CA GLY A 29 1.89 1.17 5.54
C GLY A 29 3.11 1.47 4.69
N ASN A 30 3.33 0.79 3.57
CA ASN A 30 4.36 1.08 2.59
C ASN A 30 3.98 2.34 1.78
N THR A 31 5.00 3.09 1.40
CA THR A 31 4.90 4.32 0.62
C THR A 31 4.83 4.04 -0.89
N PRO A 32 4.43 5.02 -1.73
CA PRO A 32 3.90 4.78 -3.07
C PRO A 32 4.76 3.89 -3.94
N CYS A 33 4.16 2.79 -4.40
CA CYS A 33 4.73 1.95 -5.44
C CYS A 33 3.60 1.13 -6.07
N LEU A 34 3.42 1.25 -7.38
CA LEU A 34 2.47 0.44 -8.13
C LEU A 34 3.17 -0.23 -9.32
N GLU A 35 2.63 -1.37 -9.74
CA GLU A 35 3.08 -2.10 -10.93
C GLU A 35 1.92 -2.23 -11.91
N LEU A 36 2.10 -1.74 -13.13
CA LEU A 36 1.21 -1.93 -14.25
C LEU A 36 1.84 -2.91 -15.25
N ALA A 37 1.20 -4.07 -15.42
CA ALA A 37 1.46 -4.99 -16.52
C ALA A 37 0.49 -4.65 -17.66
N ALA A 38 1.01 -4.12 -18.77
CA ALA A 38 0.23 -3.72 -19.92
C ALA A 38 -0.06 -4.91 -20.87
N PRO A 39 -1.06 -4.80 -21.76
CA PRO A 39 -1.48 -5.92 -22.62
C PRO A 39 -0.42 -6.41 -23.60
N ASP A 40 0.51 -5.54 -23.99
CA ASP A 40 1.64 -5.86 -24.88
C ASP A 40 2.83 -6.53 -24.15
N GLY A 41 2.68 -6.79 -22.85
CA GLY A 41 3.72 -7.36 -21.99
C GLY A 41 4.71 -6.33 -21.43
N THR A 42 4.48 -5.04 -21.66
CA THR A 42 5.27 -3.97 -21.05
C THR A 42 5.02 -3.91 -19.54
N GLN A 43 6.10 -3.88 -18.75
CA GLN A 43 6.04 -3.66 -17.31
C GLN A 43 6.38 -2.21 -16.97
N ILE A 44 5.48 -1.52 -16.27
CA ILE A 44 5.65 -0.14 -15.81
C ILE A 44 5.52 -0.11 -14.29
N ILE A 45 6.48 0.47 -13.60
CA ILE A 45 6.41 0.78 -12.17
C ILE A 45 6.12 2.27 -12.01
N LEU A 46 5.21 2.62 -11.10
CA LEU A 46 4.86 3.99 -10.74
C LEU A 46 5.35 4.26 -9.33
N ASP A 47 6.30 5.19 -9.23
CA ASP A 47 7.05 5.52 -8.03
C ASP A 47 7.78 4.33 -7.38
N CYS A 48 8.74 4.67 -6.53
CA CYS A 48 9.75 3.77 -5.97
C CYS A 48 9.84 3.91 -4.45
N GLY A 49 8.71 4.10 -3.78
CA GLY A 49 8.62 4.10 -2.33
C GLY A 49 8.97 2.75 -1.69
N THR A 50 8.76 2.63 -0.38
CA THR A 50 9.07 1.39 0.38
C THR A 50 8.35 0.16 -0.16
N GLY A 51 7.20 0.33 -0.81
CA GLY A 51 6.48 -0.76 -1.49
C GLY A 51 7.32 -1.45 -2.57
N LEU A 52 8.30 -0.77 -3.17
CA LEU A 52 9.18 -1.31 -4.20
C LEU A 52 9.95 -2.54 -3.70
N ARG A 53 10.33 -2.58 -2.42
CA ARG A 53 10.99 -3.74 -1.82
C ARG A 53 10.09 -4.98 -1.88
N MET A 54 8.79 -4.81 -1.62
CA MET A 54 7.83 -5.92 -1.65
C MET A 54 7.61 -6.44 -3.07
N LEU A 55 7.53 -5.54 -4.05
CA LEU A 55 7.55 -5.89 -5.47
C LEU A 55 8.81 -6.69 -5.85
N GLY A 56 9.98 -6.23 -5.41
CA GLY A 56 11.26 -6.91 -5.66
C GLY A 56 11.31 -8.33 -5.09
N ASN A 57 10.77 -8.54 -3.89
CA ASN A 57 10.67 -9.87 -3.29
C ASN A 57 9.74 -10.80 -4.07
N ARG A 58 8.60 -10.28 -4.57
CA ARG A 58 7.71 -11.06 -5.45
C ARG A 58 8.41 -11.49 -6.72
N TRP A 59 9.27 -10.63 -7.23
CA TRP A 59 10.00 -10.79 -8.47
C TRP A 59 11.16 -11.79 -8.42
N ALA A 60 11.64 -12.15 -7.23
CA ALA A 60 12.70 -13.12 -7.01
C ALA A 60 12.22 -14.59 -7.18
N ALA A 61 10.91 -14.83 -7.26
CA ALA A 61 10.37 -16.12 -7.68
C ALA A 61 10.66 -16.34 -9.19
N PRO A 62 11.05 -17.55 -9.64
CA PRO A 62 11.39 -17.79 -11.03
C PRO A 62 10.16 -17.56 -11.92
N SER A 63 10.12 -16.44 -12.62
CA SER A 63 9.19 -16.20 -13.72
C SER A 63 9.94 -15.66 -14.92
N ALA A 64 9.61 -16.22 -16.09
CA ALA A 64 10.17 -15.83 -17.37
C ALA A 64 9.82 -14.36 -17.66
N ARG A 65 10.75 -13.44 -17.40
CA ARG A 65 10.61 -12.05 -17.80
C ARG A 65 11.02 -11.88 -19.26
N SER A 66 10.27 -11.04 -19.97
CA SER A 66 10.55 -10.63 -21.34
C SER A 66 11.82 -9.77 -21.40
N GLY A 67 12.60 -9.91 -22.47
CA GLY A 67 13.86 -9.16 -22.68
C GLY A 67 13.69 -7.65 -22.94
N ALA A 68 12.48 -7.11 -22.86
CA ALA A 68 12.16 -5.70 -23.15
C ALA A 68 12.53 -4.72 -22.02
N GLY A 69 12.81 -5.22 -20.81
CA GLY A 69 13.13 -4.41 -19.64
C GLY A 69 11.89 -3.88 -18.91
N THR A 70 12.10 -3.20 -17.79
CA THR A 70 11.06 -2.56 -16.95
C THR A 70 11.19 -1.05 -17.03
N HIS A 71 10.06 -0.36 -17.16
CA HIS A 71 10.00 1.10 -17.18
C HIS A 71 9.53 1.62 -15.83
N ILE A 72 10.13 2.71 -15.34
CA ILE A 72 9.87 3.26 -14.02
C ILE A 72 9.54 4.74 -14.18
N LEU A 73 8.29 5.11 -13.91
CA LEU A 73 7.83 6.49 -13.97
C LEU A 73 7.80 7.04 -12.54
N ILE A 74 8.55 8.11 -12.29
CA ILE A 74 8.64 8.74 -10.97
C ILE A 74 7.99 10.12 -11.04
N THR A 75 7.01 10.34 -10.18
CA THR A 75 6.22 11.57 -10.12
C THR A 75 7.09 12.74 -9.68
N HIS A 76 7.87 12.54 -8.62
CA HIS A 76 8.81 13.51 -8.07
C HIS A 76 9.82 12.88 -7.09
N TYR A 77 10.64 13.72 -6.47
CA TYR A 77 11.87 13.30 -5.76
C TYR A 77 11.76 13.27 -4.23
N HIS A 78 10.55 13.33 -3.65
CA HIS A 78 10.41 13.17 -2.20
C HIS A 78 10.71 11.73 -1.79
N TRP A 79 11.18 11.57 -0.56
CA TRP A 79 11.77 10.32 -0.08
C TRP A 79 10.82 9.15 -0.17
N ASP A 80 9.55 9.35 0.18
CA ASP A 80 8.52 8.34 0.15
C ASP A 80 8.21 7.83 -1.27
N HIS A 81 8.65 8.52 -2.33
CA HIS A 81 8.56 8.07 -3.73
C HIS A 81 9.85 7.46 -4.29
N ILE A 82 10.97 7.52 -3.57
CA ILE A 82 12.28 7.02 -4.08
C ILE A 82 13.03 6.07 -3.13
N GLN A 83 12.70 6.07 -1.84
CA GLN A 83 13.44 5.38 -0.78
C GLN A 83 13.53 3.86 -0.92
N GLY A 84 12.68 3.25 -1.74
CA GLY A 84 12.69 1.81 -1.98
C GLY A 84 13.81 1.36 -2.92
N VAL A 85 14.38 2.26 -3.73
CA VAL A 85 15.36 1.92 -4.77
C VAL A 85 16.56 1.13 -4.25
N PRO A 86 17.22 1.51 -3.14
CA PRO A 86 18.35 0.74 -2.61
C PRO A 86 17.98 -0.70 -2.19
N PHE A 87 16.71 -0.96 -1.90
CA PHE A 87 16.21 -2.25 -1.40
C PHE A 87 15.46 -3.09 -2.46
N PHE A 88 15.50 -2.66 -3.72
CA PHE A 88 14.90 -3.40 -4.83
C PHE A 88 15.91 -4.39 -5.41
N ALA A 89 15.90 -5.63 -4.88
CA ALA A 89 16.81 -6.71 -5.26
C ALA A 89 17.01 -6.88 -6.79
N PRO A 90 16.00 -6.72 -7.65
CA PRO A 90 16.18 -6.78 -9.11
C PRO A 90 17.21 -5.81 -9.71
N LEU A 91 17.52 -4.68 -9.06
CA LEU A 91 18.59 -3.76 -9.54
C LEU A 91 20.01 -4.32 -9.37
N TYR A 92 20.17 -5.40 -8.60
CA TYR A 92 21.45 -6.06 -8.33
C TYR A 92 21.65 -7.32 -9.18
N VAL A 93 20.82 -7.52 -10.20
CA VAL A 93 20.89 -8.65 -11.15
C VAL A 93 21.26 -8.11 -12.53
N GLU A 94 22.39 -8.56 -13.07
CA GLU A 94 23.02 -8.02 -14.27
C GLU A 94 22.14 -8.11 -15.52
N ASP A 95 21.38 -9.20 -15.65
CA ASP A 95 20.50 -9.44 -16.80
C ASP A 95 19.26 -8.54 -16.83
N ASN A 96 18.96 -7.85 -15.73
CA ASN A 96 17.81 -6.94 -15.68
C ASN A 96 18.13 -5.60 -16.35
N ARG A 97 17.09 -5.00 -16.94
CA ARG A 97 17.16 -3.71 -17.62
C ARG A 97 16.04 -2.80 -17.09
N PHE A 98 16.42 -1.59 -16.68
CA PHE A 98 15.50 -0.58 -16.14
C PHE A 98 15.65 0.74 -16.89
N HIS A 99 14.52 1.38 -17.16
CA HIS A 99 14.48 2.72 -17.74
C HIS A 99 13.64 3.64 -16.86
N PHE A 100 14.28 4.62 -16.25
CA PHE A 100 13.68 5.59 -15.33
C PHE A 100 13.29 6.87 -16.07
N TYR A 101 12.13 7.41 -15.72
CA TYR A 101 11.56 8.62 -16.28
C TYR A 101 11.10 9.54 -15.15
N SER A 102 11.48 10.81 -15.21
CA SER A 102 10.95 11.89 -14.35
C SER A 102 11.37 13.24 -14.90
N PHE A 103 11.05 14.34 -14.24
CA PHE A 103 11.36 15.68 -14.71
C PHE A 103 12.75 16.17 -14.32
N ARG A 104 13.34 17.04 -15.15
CA ARG A 104 14.55 17.77 -14.78
C ARG A 104 14.24 18.73 -13.62
N SER A 105 14.82 18.49 -12.45
CA SER A 105 14.70 19.39 -11.32
C SER A 105 15.37 20.72 -11.61
N LYS A 106 14.66 21.84 -11.38
CA LYS A 106 15.24 23.19 -11.47
C LYS A 106 16.36 23.44 -10.46
N PHE A 107 16.44 22.62 -9.40
CA PHE A 107 17.43 22.75 -8.33
C PHE A 107 18.74 22.00 -8.63
N LEU A 108 18.66 20.87 -9.35
CA LEU A 108 19.81 20.01 -9.68
C LEU A 108 20.29 20.18 -11.13
N GLY A 109 19.47 20.76 -12.00
CA GLY A 109 19.79 20.93 -13.41
C GLY A 109 19.81 19.60 -14.16
N ARG A 110 20.67 19.49 -15.17
CA ARG A 110 20.74 18.33 -16.07
C ARG A 110 21.08 17.05 -15.32
N ASP A 111 20.48 15.95 -15.73
CA ASP A 111 20.67 14.60 -15.15
C ASP A 111 20.16 14.50 -13.71
N SER A 112 19.19 15.32 -13.31
CA SER A 112 18.69 15.38 -11.93
C SER A 112 18.17 14.04 -11.46
N LEU A 113 17.47 13.31 -12.33
CA LEU A 113 16.92 12.00 -12.02
C LEU A 113 18.02 11.00 -11.62
N LYS A 114 19.14 11.01 -12.35
CA LYS A 114 20.30 10.17 -12.02
C LYS A 114 20.96 10.65 -10.72
N GLN A 115 21.19 11.96 -10.59
CA GLN A 115 21.82 12.56 -9.42
C GLN A 115 21.06 12.26 -8.12
N VAL A 116 19.72 12.32 -8.14
CA VAL A 116 18.88 11.99 -6.98
C VAL A 116 19.14 10.56 -6.50
N PHE A 117 19.19 9.60 -7.43
CA PHE A 117 19.44 8.20 -7.11
C PHE A 117 20.88 7.91 -6.68
N GLU A 118 21.85 8.65 -7.21
CA GLU A 118 23.24 8.58 -6.76
C GLU A 118 23.39 9.16 -5.34
N ALA A 119 22.74 10.29 -5.05
CA ALA A 119 22.84 10.98 -3.77
C ALA A 119 22.22 10.19 -2.60
N GLN A 120 21.07 9.54 -2.80
CA GLN A 120 20.46 8.69 -1.75
C GLN A 120 21.35 7.50 -1.35
N MET A 121 22.28 7.08 -2.22
CA MET A 121 23.21 5.98 -1.98
C MET A 121 24.63 6.46 -1.67
N ALA A 122 24.83 7.77 -1.55
CA ALA A 122 26.13 8.34 -1.23
C ALA A 122 26.48 8.14 0.25
N VAL A 123 27.78 8.05 0.56
CA VAL A 123 28.28 8.05 1.94
C VAL A 123 28.02 9.45 2.56
N PRO A 124 27.49 9.54 3.81
CA PRO A 124 27.27 8.48 4.79
C PRO A 124 25.84 7.92 4.85
N TYR A 125 24.98 8.20 3.87
CA TYR A 125 23.56 7.81 3.90
C TYR A 125 23.34 6.32 3.66
N PHE A 126 24.17 5.70 2.82
CA PHE A 126 24.07 4.27 2.49
C PHE A 126 25.46 3.60 2.42
N PRO A 127 25.59 2.30 2.78
CA PRO A 127 26.89 1.63 2.85
C PRO A 127 27.53 1.31 1.49
N VAL A 128 26.78 1.37 0.40
CA VAL A 128 27.26 1.13 -0.97
C VAL A 128 26.71 2.19 -1.91
N ASP A 129 27.50 2.58 -2.90
CA ASP A 129 27.03 3.52 -3.93
C ASP A 129 26.23 2.82 -5.03
N MET A 130 25.75 3.62 -5.97
CA MET A 130 24.93 3.17 -7.10
C MET A 130 25.66 2.20 -8.05
N SER A 131 26.98 2.04 -7.99
CA SER A 131 27.75 1.07 -8.78
C SER A 131 27.53 -0.39 -8.34
N ALA A 132 27.09 -0.61 -7.09
CA ALA A 132 26.75 -1.94 -6.59
C ALA A 132 25.56 -2.59 -7.32
N MET A 133 24.70 -1.78 -7.93
CA MET A 133 23.59 -2.26 -8.76
C MET A 133 24.08 -2.66 -10.15
N SER A 134 24.17 -3.96 -10.40
CA SER A 134 24.67 -4.52 -11.67
C SER A 134 23.69 -4.44 -12.84
N ALA A 135 22.40 -4.20 -12.58
CA ALA A 135 21.41 -4.08 -13.65
C ALA A 135 21.68 -2.87 -14.57
N GLN A 136 21.33 -3.02 -15.85
CA GLN A 136 21.42 -1.94 -16.82
C GLN A 136 20.37 -0.88 -16.52
N ARG A 137 20.78 0.39 -16.50
CA ARG A 137 19.91 1.51 -16.11
C ARG A 137 20.04 2.65 -17.11
N LYS A 138 18.90 3.15 -17.58
CA LYS A 138 18.79 4.37 -18.39
C LYS A 138 17.96 5.40 -17.64
N PHE A 139 18.35 6.66 -17.72
CA PHE A 139 17.61 7.79 -17.13
C PHE A 139 17.18 8.72 -18.26
N GLN A 140 15.89 9.03 -18.32
CA GLN A 140 15.31 9.95 -19.28
C GLN A 140 14.54 11.05 -18.55
N GLU A 141 14.92 12.30 -18.79
CA GLU A 141 14.21 13.44 -18.26
C GLU A 141 13.04 13.81 -19.20
N VAL A 142 11.83 13.96 -18.67
CA VAL A 142 10.60 14.31 -19.39
C VAL A 142 9.93 15.53 -18.77
N ALA A 143 9.25 16.36 -19.56
CA ALA A 143 8.63 17.59 -19.06
C ALA A 143 7.10 17.44 -18.92
N GLY A 144 6.49 18.09 -17.92
CA GLY A 144 5.03 18.16 -17.84
C GLY A 144 4.45 18.86 -19.08
N GLY A 145 3.64 18.14 -19.84
CA GLY A 145 3.17 18.54 -21.17
C GLY A 145 3.56 17.55 -22.27
N GLU A 146 4.57 16.70 -22.02
CA GLU A 146 5.12 15.78 -23.01
C GLU A 146 4.25 14.53 -23.20
N SER A 147 4.37 13.91 -24.39
CA SER A 147 3.80 12.60 -24.67
C SER A 147 4.83 11.73 -25.40
N PHE A 148 4.93 10.46 -25.02
CA PHE A 148 5.84 9.49 -25.59
C PHE A 148 5.24 8.08 -25.50
N THR A 149 5.93 7.09 -26.05
CA THR A 149 5.43 5.70 -26.10
C THR A 149 6.37 4.77 -25.36
N ILE A 150 5.81 3.81 -24.64
CA ILE A 150 6.52 2.68 -24.05
C ILE A 150 5.83 1.40 -24.55
N GLY A 151 6.52 0.64 -25.40
CA GLY A 151 5.88 -0.45 -26.16
C GLY A 151 4.79 0.12 -27.06
N GLU A 152 3.58 -0.41 -26.94
CA GLU A 152 2.37 0.08 -27.62
C GLU A 152 1.57 1.10 -26.79
N ASN A 153 2.04 1.42 -25.58
CA ASN A 153 1.31 2.23 -24.61
C ASN A 153 1.73 3.71 -24.69
N LYS A 154 0.76 4.61 -24.82
CA LYS A 154 1.02 6.06 -24.85
C LYS A 154 1.04 6.62 -23.44
N ILE A 155 2.12 7.32 -23.11
CA ILE A 155 2.32 8.02 -21.84
C ILE A 155 2.19 9.51 -22.09
N THR A 156 1.32 10.19 -21.34
CA THR A 156 1.20 11.65 -21.33
C THR A 156 1.49 12.15 -19.93
N THR A 157 2.29 13.22 -19.81
CA THR A 157 2.61 13.83 -18.52
C THR A 157 1.97 15.22 -18.40
N ARG A 158 1.63 15.60 -17.17
CA ARG A 158 1.17 16.94 -16.81
C ARG A 158 1.75 17.35 -15.46
N TRP A 159 1.94 18.65 -15.27
CA TRP A 159 2.35 19.19 -13.97
C TRP A 159 1.17 19.16 -12.99
N LEU A 160 1.46 18.76 -11.76
CA LEU A 160 0.55 18.81 -10.62
C LEU A 160 1.00 19.89 -9.62
N ASN A 161 0.08 20.31 -8.75
CA ASN A 161 0.35 21.32 -7.75
C ASN A 161 0.96 20.70 -6.48
N HIS A 162 2.28 20.64 -6.46
CA HIS A 162 3.03 20.12 -5.33
C HIS A 162 4.34 20.91 -5.12
N PRO A 163 4.80 21.12 -3.88
CA PRO A 163 6.09 21.72 -3.61
C PRO A 163 7.21 21.04 -4.40
N GLN A 164 8.10 21.85 -4.99
CA GLN A 164 9.24 21.39 -5.81
C GLN A 164 8.87 20.72 -7.15
N GLY A 165 7.57 20.57 -7.45
CA GLY A 165 7.05 20.03 -8.71
C GLY A 165 6.74 18.55 -8.62
N CYS A 166 5.64 18.15 -9.28
CA CYS A 166 5.19 16.76 -9.40
C CYS A 166 4.60 16.53 -10.80
N LEU A 167 4.87 15.35 -11.38
CA LEU A 167 4.24 14.90 -12.61
C LEU A 167 3.10 13.93 -12.32
N GLY A 168 1.96 14.15 -12.96
CA GLY A 168 0.95 13.12 -13.15
C GLY A 168 1.19 12.38 -14.46
N PHE A 169 0.88 11.08 -14.48
CA PHE A 169 1.02 10.21 -15.65
C PHE A 169 -0.35 9.70 -16.11
N ARG A 170 -0.66 9.86 -17.41
CA ARG A 170 -1.76 9.18 -18.10
C ARG A 170 -1.17 8.11 -18.99
N ILE A 171 -1.64 6.88 -18.82
CA ILE A 171 -1.14 5.68 -19.49
C ILE A 171 -2.31 5.08 -20.28
N GLU A 172 -2.25 5.23 -21.59
CA GLU A 172 -3.26 4.76 -22.52
C GLU A 172 -2.78 3.42 -23.12
N THR A 173 -3.51 2.35 -22.80
CA THR A 173 -3.24 0.98 -23.26
C THR A 173 -4.39 0.50 -24.15
N SER A 174 -4.22 -0.64 -24.82
CA SER A 174 -5.31 -1.27 -25.59
C SER A 174 -6.44 -1.85 -24.73
N ALA A 175 -6.23 -2.01 -23.42
CA ALA A 175 -7.25 -2.46 -22.47
C ALA A 175 -7.99 -1.31 -21.76
N GLY A 176 -7.46 -0.09 -21.80
CA GLY A 176 -8.01 1.06 -21.07
C GLY A 176 -6.96 2.07 -20.65
N THR A 177 -7.40 3.11 -19.95
CA THR A 177 -6.58 4.24 -19.49
C THR A 177 -6.44 4.27 -17.97
N VAL A 178 -5.20 4.33 -17.49
CA VAL A 178 -4.86 4.58 -16.08
C VAL A 178 -4.27 5.97 -15.95
N VAL A 179 -4.75 6.74 -14.97
CA VAL A 179 -4.15 8.02 -14.58
C VAL A 179 -3.63 7.89 -13.16
N TYR A 180 -2.35 8.18 -12.98
CA TYR A 180 -1.67 8.25 -11.70
C TYR A 180 -1.28 9.69 -11.41
N ALA A 181 -2.01 10.33 -10.51
CA ALA A 181 -1.82 11.72 -10.10
C ALA A 181 -1.91 11.84 -8.58
N THR A 182 -0.85 11.34 -7.92
CA THR A 182 -0.64 11.52 -6.48
C THR A 182 -0.05 12.91 -6.21
N ASP A 183 -0.04 13.34 -4.94
CA ASP A 183 0.65 14.55 -4.48
C ASP A 183 0.21 15.78 -5.26
N ASN A 184 -1.04 16.17 -5.06
CA ASN A 184 -1.65 17.32 -5.71
C ASN A 184 -2.57 18.10 -4.78
N GLU A 185 -2.28 19.39 -4.59
CA GLU A 185 -3.16 20.31 -3.87
C GLU A 185 -4.08 21.10 -4.82
N PRO A 186 -5.39 21.18 -4.58
CA PRO A 186 -6.27 22.03 -5.37
C PRO A 186 -6.02 23.53 -5.09
N GLY A 187 -6.31 24.39 -6.06
CA GLY A 187 -6.33 25.85 -5.86
C GLY A 187 -5.38 26.65 -6.75
N ASP A 188 -4.59 25.99 -7.60
CA ASP A 188 -3.94 26.64 -8.75
C ASP A 188 -4.73 26.32 -10.02
N ALA A 189 -5.42 27.31 -10.59
CA ALA A 189 -6.34 27.09 -11.70
C ALA A 189 -5.71 26.42 -12.93
N LYS A 190 -4.41 26.66 -13.20
CA LYS A 190 -3.71 26.07 -14.35
C LYS A 190 -3.35 24.61 -14.07
N LEU A 191 -2.92 24.30 -12.86
CA LEU A 191 -2.57 22.94 -12.46
C LEU A 191 -3.83 22.09 -12.21
N ASP A 192 -4.91 22.69 -11.71
CA ASP A 192 -6.23 22.07 -11.60
C ASP A 192 -6.80 21.70 -12.97
N GLU A 193 -6.62 22.56 -13.99
CA GLU A 193 -6.94 22.19 -15.38
C GLU A 193 -6.03 21.07 -15.88
N SER A 194 -4.74 21.13 -15.58
CA SER A 194 -3.77 20.10 -15.99
C SER A 194 -4.14 18.72 -15.43
N LEU A 195 -4.57 18.63 -14.17
CA LEU A 195 -5.07 17.41 -13.54
C LEU A 195 -6.35 16.91 -14.25
N ARG A 196 -7.31 17.81 -14.51
CA ARG A 196 -8.57 17.45 -15.17
C ARG A 196 -8.37 16.97 -16.61
N GLU A 197 -7.50 17.62 -17.37
CA GLU A 197 -7.10 17.16 -18.70
C GLU A 197 -6.48 15.77 -18.66
N LEU A 198 -5.59 15.54 -17.69
CA LEU A 198 -4.92 14.25 -17.51
C LEU A 198 -5.93 13.14 -17.18
N ALA A 199 -6.83 13.41 -16.24
CA ALA A 199 -7.86 12.50 -15.74
C ALA A 199 -9.05 12.28 -16.70
N LYS A 200 -9.15 13.09 -17.77
CA LYS A 200 -10.32 13.12 -18.65
C LYS A 200 -10.67 11.73 -19.18
N ARG A 201 -11.88 11.26 -18.84
CA ARG A 201 -12.44 9.95 -19.25
C ARG A 201 -11.53 8.76 -18.96
N ALA A 202 -10.68 8.86 -17.93
CA ALA A 202 -9.85 7.75 -17.50
C ALA A 202 -10.73 6.61 -16.98
N ASP A 203 -10.34 5.36 -17.26
CA ASP A 203 -11.00 4.20 -16.67
C ASP A 203 -10.65 4.12 -15.17
N ILE A 204 -9.39 4.32 -14.82
CA ILE A 204 -8.91 4.45 -13.44
C ILE A 204 -8.26 5.81 -13.26
N PHE A 205 -8.73 6.59 -12.28
CA PHE A 205 -8.10 7.81 -11.81
C PHE A 205 -7.63 7.63 -10.37
N ILE A 206 -6.31 7.56 -10.17
CA ILE A 206 -5.66 7.45 -8.88
C ILE A 206 -5.27 8.86 -8.45
N ASN A 207 -5.88 9.34 -7.37
CA ASN A 207 -5.71 10.72 -6.89
C ASN A 207 -5.30 10.74 -5.43
N ASP A 208 -4.49 11.74 -5.07
CA ASP A 208 -4.21 12.08 -3.69
C ASP A 208 -5.51 12.29 -2.90
N ALA A 209 -5.59 11.69 -1.72
CA ALA A 209 -6.68 11.85 -0.78
C ALA A 209 -6.17 11.87 0.66
N GLN A 210 -4.99 12.47 0.87
CA GLN A 210 -4.28 12.38 2.14
C GLN A 210 -5.11 12.95 3.30
N PHE A 211 -5.85 14.03 3.08
CA PHE A 211 -6.51 14.78 4.14
C PHE A 211 -8.04 14.71 4.13
N THR A 212 -8.65 15.08 5.24
CA THR A 212 -10.05 15.51 5.26
C THR A 212 -10.19 16.91 4.65
N PRO A 213 -11.39 17.30 4.17
CA PRO A 213 -11.64 18.68 3.72
C PRO A 213 -11.30 19.71 4.81
N GLU A 214 -11.66 19.44 6.06
CA GLU A 214 -11.37 20.32 7.19
C GLU A 214 -9.86 20.46 7.47
N GLN A 215 -9.09 19.37 7.39
CA GLN A 215 -7.64 19.42 7.53
C GLN A 215 -7.01 20.26 6.40
N LEU A 216 -7.45 20.04 5.16
CA LEU A 216 -6.97 20.77 3.98
C LEU A 216 -7.25 22.28 4.10
N GLU A 217 -8.45 22.66 4.54
CA GLU A 217 -8.82 24.08 4.69
C GLU A 217 -8.09 24.80 5.83
N THR A 218 -7.72 24.07 6.89
CA THR A 218 -7.23 24.68 8.14
C THR A 218 -5.71 24.57 8.32
N THR A 219 -5.19 23.35 8.46
CA THR A 219 -3.82 23.10 8.96
C THR A 219 -2.88 22.56 7.90
N LYS A 220 -3.41 22.13 6.75
CA LYS A 220 -2.66 21.41 5.71
C LYS A 220 -2.58 22.11 4.36
N LYS A 221 -3.12 23.33 4.24
CA LYS A 221 -2.97 24.14 3.03
C LYS A 221 -1.49 24.46 2.76
N GLY A 222 -1.07 24.35 1.50
CA GLY A 222 0.30 24.54 1.03
C GLY A 222 1.22 23.33 1.20
N TRP A 223 0.71 22.21 1.72
CA TRP A 223 1.50 20.99 1.90
C TRP A 223 1.62 20.18 0.61
N GLY A 224 0.80 20.47 -0.42
CA GLY A 224 0.89 19.81 -1.72
C GLY A 224 0.02 18.57 -1.85
N HIS A 225 -0.99 18.38 -1.00
CA HIS A 225 -1.87 17.21 -1.00
C HIS A 225 -3.35 17.62 -1.03
N SER A 226 -4.20 16.64 -1.25
CA SER A 226 -5.63 16.83 -1.48
C SER A 226 -6.48 16.24 -0.36
N SER A 227 -7.80 16.41 -0.51
CA SER A 227 -8.78 15.67 0.26
C SER A 227 -9.58 14.73 -0.63
N TRP A 228 -10.21 13.72 -0.02
CA TRP A 228 -11.11 12.81 -0.73
C TRP A 228 -12.22 13.56 -1.51
N LEU A 229 -12.71 14.68 -0.97
CA LEU A 229 -13.79 15.46 -1.59
C LEU A 229 -13.31 16.17 -2.85
N GLU A 230 -12.08 16.70 -2.83
CA GLU A 230 -11.46 17.36 -3.98
C GLU A 230 -11.14 16.33 -5.08
N GLY A 231 -10.70 15.13 -4.69
CA GLY A 231 -10.58 13.99 -5.60
C GLY A 231 -11.90 13.61 -6.28
N VAL A 232 -13.01 13.58 -5.54
CA VAL A 232 -14.36 13.34 -6.09
C VAL A 232 -14.78 14.44 -7.06
N LYS A 233 -14.56 15.71 -6.71
CA LYS A 233 -14.86 16.85 -7.61
C LYS A 233 -14.06 16.75 -8.91
N ALA A 234 -12.76 16.46 -8.81
CA ALA A 234 -11.90 16.27 -9.97
C ALA A 234 -12.36 15.09 -10.84
N ALA A 235 -12.71 13.95 -10.23
CA ALA A 235 -13.21 12.76 -10.94
C ALA A 235 -14.51 13.05 -11.71
N ARG A 236 -15.48 13.72 -11.07
CA ARG A 236 -16.75 14.12 -11.69
C ARG A 236 -16.51 15.04 -12.88
N HIS A 237 -15.68 16.07 -12.71
CA HIS A 237 -15.41 17.03 -13.78
C HIS A 237 -14.64 16.39 -14.95
N ALA A 238 -13.73 15.47 -14.65
CA ALA A 238 -12.97 14.75 -15.66
C ALA A 238 -13.79 13.64 -16.36
N GLU A 239 -15.02 13.34 -15.92
CA GLU A 239 -15.78 12.17 -16.38
C GLU A 239 -15.00 10.84 -16.20
N ALA A 240 -14.18 10.75 -15.14
CA ALA A 240 -13.46 9.51 -14.82
C ALA A 240 -14.47 8.41 -14.47
N LYS A 241 -14.15 7.15 -14.77
CA LYS A 241 -15.07 6.02 -14.51
C LYS A 241 -14.94 5.50 -13.08
N THR A 242 -13.70 5.40 -12.59
CA THR A 242 -13.39 4.91 -11.23
C THR A 242 -12.34 5.80 -10.59
N LEU A 243 -12.61 6.25 -9.36
CA LEU A 243 -11.68 6.98 -8.51
C LEU A 243 -11.00 6.03 -7.51
N VAL A 244 -9.69 6.12 -7.38
CA VAL A 244 -8.91 5.43 -6.35
C VAL A 244 -8.29 6.48 -5.44
N LEU A 245 -8.77 6.54 -4.20
CA LEU A 245 -8.19 7.36 -3.13
C LEU A 245 -6.83 6.76 -2.74
N PHE A 246 -5.78 7.56 -2.86
CA PHE A 246 -4.39 7.14 -2.68
C PHE A 246 -3.63 8.13 -1.80
N HIS A 247 -2.40 7.79 -1.42
CA HIS A 247 -1.54 8.63 -0.60
C HIS A 247 -2.09 8.88 0.80
N HIS A 248 -2.61 7.83 1.45
CA HIS A 248 -3.25 7.94 2.78
C HIS A 248 -2.29 8.57 3.78
N ASP A 249 -2.80 9.43 4.66
CA ASP A 249 -1.95 10.14 5.64
C ASP A 249 -1.27 9.18 6.64
N PRO A 250 -0.01 9.43 7.03
CA PRO A 250 0.73 8.71 8.07
C PRO A 250 0.00 8.44 9.39
N ASP A 251 -0.97 9.26 9.76
CA ASP A 251 -1.70 9.14 11.02
C ASP A 251 -3.14 8.64 10.81
N SER A 252 -3.56 8.42 9.57
CA SER A 252 -4.88 7.86 9.26
C SER A 252 -4.95 6.36 9.55
N THR A 253 -5.69 6.00 10.59
CA THR A 253 -6.05 4.60 10.89
C THR A 253 -6.98 4.01 9.82
N ASP A 254 -7.09 2.68 9.76
CA ASP A 254 -8.01 1.96 8.88
C ASP A 254 -9.46 2.46 9.02
N ARG A 255 -9.89 2.80 10.25
CA ARG A 255 -11.23 3.38 10.52
C ARG A 255 -11.41 4.77 9.91
N MET A 256 -10.35 5.57 9.90
CA MET A 256 -10.37 6.89 9.27
C MET A 256 -10.47 6.73 7.76
N VAL A 257 -9.62 5.91 7.14
CA VAL A 257 -9.65 5.64 5.69
C VAL A 257 -11.01 5.06 5.26
N ASP A 258 -11.59 4.14 6.04
CA ASP A 258 -12.97 3.64 5.83
C ASP A 258 -14.01 4.76 5.83
N SER A 259 -13.85 5.74 6.73
CA SER A 259 -14.73 6.90 6.80
C SER A 259 -14.60 7.79 5.58
N LEU A 260 -13.38 8.06 5.10
CA LEU A 260 -13.14 8.84 3.88
C LEU A 260 -13.72 8.12 2.65
N LEU A 261 -13.51 6.80 2.56
CA LEU A 261 -14.06 5.98 1.47
C LEU A 261 -15.58 6.00 1.46
N ARG A 262 -16.23 5.88 2.63
CA ARG A 262 -17.70 5.92 2.73
C ARG A 262 -18.23 7.27 2.24
N GLN A 263 -17.68 8.37 2.74
CA GLN A 263 -18.09 9.71 2.34
C GLN A 263 -17.86 9.97 0.85
N ALA A 264 -16.74 9.48 0.30
CA ALA A 264 -16.48 9.59 -1.13
C ALA A 264 -17.50 8.80 -1.97
N ARG A 265 -17.95 7.63 -1.50
CA ARG A 265 -18.98 6.80 -2.17
C ARG A 265 -20.38 7.39 -2.12
N ASP A 266 -20.69 8.19 -1.10
CA ASP A 266 -21.95 8.94 -1.05
C ASP A 266 -22.01 10.01 -2.16
N GLU A 267 -20.86 10.42 -2.69
CA GLU A 267 -20.73 11.42 -3.74
C GLU A 267 -20.33 10.83 -5.11
N PHE A 268 -19.69 9.67 -5.17
CA PHE A 268 -19.23 9.09 -6.44
C PHE A 268 -19.36 7.58 -6.41
N ASP A 269 -20.11 7.01 -7.36
CA ASP A 269 -20.52 5.60 -7.29
C ASP A 269 -19.34 4.62 -7.28
N SER A 270 -18.30 4.89 -8.09
CA SER A 270 -17.15 3.99 -8.28
C SER A 270 -15.90 4.53 -7.60
N VAL A 271 -15.79 4.28 -6.28
CA VAL A 271 -14.62 4.67 -5.47
C VAL A 271 -14.01 3.47 -4.76
N PHE A 272 -12.68 3.39 -4.80
CA PHE A 272 -11.86 2.52 -3.97
C PHE A 272 -10.89 3.34 -3.12
N ALA A 273 -10.54 2.83 -1.94
CA ALA A 273 -9.35 3.27 -1.22
C ALA A 273 -8.23 2.27 -1.51
N ALA A 274 -7.09 2.76 -1.99
CA ALA A 274 -5.96 1.91 -2.33
C ALA A 274 -5.49 1.13 -1.10
N SER A 275 -5.16 -0.15 -1.30
CA SER A 275 -4.64 -1.03 -0.25
C SER A 275 -3.47 -1.83 -0.80
N GLU A 276 -2.45 -2.08 0.01
CA GLU A 276 -1.34 -2.97 -0.35
C GLU A 276 -1.83 -4.37 -0.69
N GLY A 277 -1.49 -4.86 -1.88
CA GLY A 277 -1.96 -6.14 -2.42
C GLY A 277 -3.26 -6.03 -3.21
N MET A 278 -3.87 -4.84 -3.27
CA MET A 278 -4.98 -4.56 -4.19
C MET A 278 -4.51 -4.75 -5.63
N VAL A 279 -5.38 -5.34 -6.45
CA VAL A 279 -5.16 -5.53 -7.88
C VAL A 279 -6.38 -5.02 -8.63
N ILE A 280 -6.20 -4.14 -9.60
CA ILE A 280 -7.22 -3.73 -10.55
C ILE A 280 -6.88 -4.30 -11.92
N THR A 281 -7.84 -5.00 -12.52
CA THR A 281 -7.74 -5.53 -13.88
C THR A 281 -8.61 -4.68 -14.80
N LEU A 282 -8.03 -4.24 -15.90
CA LEU A 282 -8.67 -3.48 -16.98
C LEU A 282 -8.80 -4.38 -18.21
N GLY A 283 -9.98 -4.36 -18.83
CA GLY A 283 -10.29 -5.20 -20.00
C GLY A 283 -10.75 -6.61 -19.63
N GLY A 284 -11.70 -7.15 -20.41
CA GLY A 284 -12.34 -8.45 -20.18
C GLY A 284 -13.81 -8.46 -20.65
N PRO A 285 -14.43 -9.63 -20.87
CA PRO A 285 -15.88 -9.70 -21.10
C PRO A 285 -16.63 -9.40 -19.79
N GLY A 286 -17.42 -8.32 -19.77
CA GLY A 286 -18.20 -7.88 -18.60
C GLY A 286 -17.84 -6.47 -18.14
N ASP A 287 -17.69 -6.29 -16.83
CA ASP A 287 -17.33 -5.00 -16.22
C ASP A 287 -15.89 -4.58 -16.62
N PRO A 288 -15.68 -3.41 -17.23
CA PRO A 288 -14.37 -2.98 -17.74
C PRO A 288 -13.29 -2.81 -16.66
N VAL A 289 -13.69 -2.71 -15.38
CA VAL A 289 -12.80 -2.57 -14.23
C VAL A 289 -13.14 -3.63 -13.19
N GLN A 290 -12.20 -4.50 -12.86
CA GLN A 290 -12.35 -5.50 -11.81
C GLN A 290 -11.30 -5.30 -10.72
N ALA A 291 -11.73 -4.92 -9.53
CA ALA A 291 -10.86 -4.76 -8.37
C ALA A 291 -10.90 -6.01 -7.47
N HIS A 292 -9.74 -6.57 -7.19
CA HIS A 292 -9.52 -7.60 -6.20
C HIS A 292 -8.81 -6.99 -4.98
N MET A 293 -9.47 -7.06 -3.83
CA MET A 293 -8.87 -6.67 -2.55
C MET A 293 -8.20 -7.89 -1.91
N PRO A 294 -7.01 -7.75 -1.31
CA PRO A 294 -6.35 -8.84 -0.62
C PRO A 294 -7.18 -9.26 0.60
N GLY A 295 -7.14 -10.55 0.94
CA GLY A 295 -7.64 -11.02 2.23
C GLY A 295 -6.85 -10.34 3.35
N THR A 296 -7.53 -9.69 4.30
CA THR A 296 -6.88 -8.95 5.38
C THR A 296 -6.16 -9.88 6.35
N ARG A 297 -4.94 -9.52 6.78
CA ARG A 297 -4.18 -10.24 7.82
C ARG A 297 -4.82 -10.13 9.21
N THR A 298 -5.70 -9.16 9.40
CA THR A 298 -6.64 -9.15 10.50
C THR A 298 -7.71 -10.18 10.17
N ALA A 299 -7.45 -11.46 10.49
CA ALA A 299 -8.52 -12.44 10.55
C ALA A 299 -9.65 -11.83 11.39
N LEU A 300 -10.89 -11.88 10.88
CA LEU A 300 -12.09 -11.52 11.64
C LEU A 300 -11.97 -12.18 13.01
N ARG A 301 -11.72 -11.40 14.06
CA ARG A 301 -11.87 -11.90 15.42
C ARG A 301 -13.33 -12.32 15.54
N ARG A 302 -13.58 -13.61 15.66
CA ARG A 302 -14.93 -14.10 15.88
C ARG A 302 -15.22 -13.95 17.36
N GLU A 303 -16.34 -13.31 17.67
CA GLU A 303 -16.96 -13.38 18.99
C GLU A 303 -17.50 -14.81 19.18
N ALA A 304 -16.58 -15.74 19.42
CA ALA A 304 -16.88 -17.11 19.78
C ALA A 304 -16.21 -17.37 21.13
N GLN A 305 -16.94 -18.02 22.03
CA GLN A 305 -16.48 -18.37 23.35
C GLN A 305 -16.34 -19.88 23.44
N PHE A 306 -15.17 -20.36 23.84
CA PHE A 306 -14.91 -21.77 24.06
C PHE A 306 -14.43 -21.97 25.48
N HIS A 307 -14.96 -22.99 26.15
CA HIS A 307 -14.38 -23.45 27.41
C HIS A 307 -12.99 -23.99 27.14
N ALA A 308 -12.05 -23.59 27.98
CA ALA A 308 -10.68 -24.01 27.87
C ALA A 308 -10.07 -24.28 29.25
N LYS A 309 -9.15 -25.22 29.27
CA LYS A 309 -8.24 -25.46 30.37
C LYS A 309 -6.87 -24.90 30.01
N VAL A 310 -6.37 -23.97 30.81
CA VAL A 310 -5.12 -23.25 30.57
C VAL A 310 -4.11 -23.59 31.65
N CYS A 311 -2.93 -24.06 31.23
CA CYS A 311 -1.78 -24.30 32.11
C CYS A 311 -0.66 -23.32 31.77
N GLY A 312 0.02 -22.78 32.77
CA GLY A 312 1.10 -21.82 32.56
C GLY A 312 1.90 -21.54 33.81
N VAL A 313 2.77 -20.53 33.73
CA VAL A 313 3.57 -20.07 34.87
C VAL A 313 3.24 -18.61 35.17
N THR A 314 2.93 -18.33 36.43
CA THR A 314 2.69 -16.97 36.93
C THR A 314 3.96 -16.12 36.90
N GLU A 315 3.83 -14.79 37.00
CA GLU A 315 4.98 -13.89 37.13
C GLU A 315 5.93 -14.27 38.28
N GLY A 316 5.38 -14.82 39.38
CA GLY A 316 6.14 -15.32 40.53
C GLY A 316 6.78 -16.70 40.35
N GLY A 317 6.76 -17.28 39.14
CA GLY A 317 7.39 -18.57 38.83
C GLY A 317 6.61 -19.79 39.30
N LYS A 318 5.36 -19.63 39.78
CA LYS A 318 4.51 -20.74 40.18
C LYS A 318 3.69 -21.24 39.01
N GLU A 319 3.66 -22.55 38.81
CA GLU A 319 2.76 -23.20 37.86
C GLU A 319 1.30 -23.01 38.29
N PHE A 320 0.42 -22.84 37.30
CA PHE A 320 -1.02 -22.78 37.51
C PHE A 320 -1.76 -23.58 36.45
N GLU A 321 -2.96 -23.98 36.81
CA GLU A 321 -3.94 -24.63 35.94
C GLU A 321 -5.30 -24.00 36.24
N GLU A 322 -6.02 -23.57 35.21
CA GLU A 322 -7.28 -22.86 35.36
C GLU A 322 -8.27 -23.20 34.23
N GLU A 323 -9.53 -23.42 34.60
CA GLU A 323 -10.64 -23.46 33.64
C GLU A 323 -11.16 -22.05 33.37
N THR A 324 -11.27 -21.71 32.10
CA THR A 324 -11.55 -20.35 31.62
C THR A 324 -12.31 -20.38 30.28
N VAL A 325 -12.56 -19.21 29.72
CA VAL A 325 -13.11 -18.97 28.41
C VAL A 325 -12.05 -18.31 27.53
N VAL A 326 -11.87 -18.86 26.33
CA VAL A 326 -11.15 -18.18 25.25
C VAL A 326 -12.18 -17.49 24.36
N SER A 327 -11.99 -16.19 24.14
CA SER A 327 -12.85 -15.33 23.32
C SER A 327 -12.05 -14.59 22.25
N GLU A 328 -12.74 -13.86 21.37
CA GLU A 328 -12.12 -13.04 20.31
C GLU A 328 -11.09 -13.79 19.44
N LEU A 329 -11.40 -15.04 19.08
CA LEU A 329 -10.48 -15.90 18.36
C LEU A 329 -10.21 -15.41 16.94
N SER A 330 -8.94 -15.47 16.57
CA SER A 330 -8.41 -15.32 15.21
C SER A 330 -7.72 -16.62 14.79
N LEU A 331 -7.29 -16.71 13.53
CA LEU A 331 -6.48 -17.84 13.07
C LEU A 331 -5.14 -18.00 13.81
N GLN A 332 -4.69 -16.97 14.54
CA GLN A 332 -3.35 -16.91 15.12
C GLN A 332 -3.36 -16.75 16.65
N GLY A 333 -4.53 -16.67 17.29
CA GLY A 333 -4.59 -16.31 18.70
C GLY A 333 -5.99 -16.02 19.22
N GLY A 334 -6.09 -15.70 20.50
CA GLY A 334 -7.33 -15.34 21.17
C GLY A 334 -7.09 -14.52 22.44
N LEU A 335 -8.18 -14.08 23.05
CA LEU A 335 -8.21 -13.44 24.36
C LEU A 335 -8.64 -14.45 25.41
N ILE A 336 -7.93 -14.53 26.53
CA ILE A 336 -8.20 -15.47 27.63
C ILE A 336 -8.39 -14.68 28.92
N THR A 337 -9.45 -14.96 29.67
CA THR A 337 -9.69 -14.31 30.96
C THR A 337 -9.14 -15.16 32.10
N LEU A 338 -8.00 -14.79 32.69
CA LEU A 338 -7.33 -15.60 33.73
C LEU A 338 -7.38 -14.93 35.10
N LYS A 339 -7.60 -15.70 36.18
CA LYS A 339 -7.38 -15.23 37.56
C LYS A 339 -5.90 -15.15 37.87
N HIS A 340 -5.13 -16.11 37.37
CA HIS A 340 -3.68 -16.09 37.47
C HIS A 340 -3.08 -15.06 36.52
N LEU A 341 -2.03 -14.38 36.96
CA LEU A 341 -1.30 -13.41 36.15
C LEU A 341 -0.07 -14.11 35.53
N PRO A 342 -0.15 -14.60 34.28
CA PRO A 342 1.01 -15.14 33.60
C PRO A 342 2.01 -14.03 33.29
N ARG A 343 3.25 -14.40 32.96
CA ARG A 343 4.25 -13.42 32.55
C ARG A 343 4.08 -13.07 31.07
N LEU A 344 4.28 -11.81 30.69
CA LEU A 344 4.38 -11.45 29.27
C LEU A 344 5.48 -12.31 28.60
N GLN A 345 5.19 -12.84 27.41
CA GLN A 345 6.01 -13.81 26.65
C GLN A 345 6.17 -15.19 27.29
N SER A 346 5.48 -15.52 28.39
CA SER A 346 5.46 -16.92 28.86
C SER A 346 4.58 -17.78 27.96
N GLU A 347 4.92 -19.05 27.90
CA GLU A 347 4.11 -20.08 27.26
C GLU A 347 2.86 -20.37 28.11
N LEU A 348 1.75 -20.62 27.42
CA LEU A 348 0.53 -21.21 27.93
C LEU A 348 0.19 -22.45 27.10
N GLN A 349 -0.21 -23.52 27.77
CA GLN A 349 -0.89 -24.64 27.14
C GLN A 349 -2.40 -24.43 27.28
N VAL A 350 -3.10 -24.36 26.14
CA VAL A 350 -4.53 -24.07 26.08
C VAL A 350 -5.25 -25.28 25.48
N THR A 351 -6.03 -25.98 26.28
CA THR A 351 -6.87 -27.10 25.83
C THR A 351 -8.29 -26.62 25.69
N MET A 352 -8.80 -26.50 24.46
CA MET A 352 -10.17 -26.04 24.16
C MET A 352 -11.07 -27.22 23.81
N GLU A 353 -12.33 -27.16 24.23
CA GLU A 353 -13.37 -28.07 23.74
C GLU A 353 -14.14 -27.41 22.60
N ALA A 354 -14.12 -28.02 21.41
CA ALA A 354 -14.79 -27.51 20.22
C ALA A 354 -15.84 -28.51 19.69
N PRO A 355 -17.01 -28.05 19.21
CA PRO A 355 -17.95 -28.91 18.50
C PRO A 355 -17.34 -29.39 17.18
N GLY A 356 -17.24 -30.70 16.98
CA GLY A 356 -16.81 -31.35 15.74
C GLY A 356 -17.94 -32.17 15.11
N ALA A 357 -17.74 -32.60 13.85
CA ALA A 357 -18.72 -33.40 13.11
C ALA A 357 -19.10 -34.73 13.81
N ASP A 358 -18.22 -35.24 14.67
CA ASP A 358 -18.38 -36.50 15.41
C ASP A 358 -18.55 -36.29 16.94
N GLY A 359 -18.88 -35.07 17.39
CA GLY A 359 -19.05 -34.72 18.82
C GLY A 359 -18.03 -33.70 19.32
N VAL A 360 -17.89 -33.54 20.64
CA VAL A 360 -16.93 -32.60 21.25
C VAL A 360 -15.50 -33.13 21.04
N GLN A 361 -14.67 -32.37 20.36
CA GLN A 361 -13.25 -32.66 20.18
C GLN A 361 -12.41 -31.73 21.05
N SER A 362 -11.37 -32.26 21.70
CA SER A 362 -10.41 -31.44 22.44
C SER A 362 -9.23 -31.06 21.54
N MET A 363 -8.92 -29.76 21.50
CA MET A 363 -7.77 -29.22 20.78
C MET A 363 -6.78 -28.69 21.80
N LYS A 364 -5.53 -29.17 21.74
CA LYS A 364 -4.43 -28.67 22.57
C LYS A 364 -3.58 -27.72 21.74
N LEU A 365 -3.55 -26.46 22.13
CA LEU A 365 -2.76 -25.42 21.52
C LEU A 365 -1.64 -25.01 22.45
N ARG A 366 -0.49 -24.70 21.87
CA ARG A 366 0.58 -23.95 22.55
C ARG A 366 0.49 -22.50 22.13
N GLY A 367 0.63 -21.57 23.07
CA GLY A 367 0.65 -20.15 22.74
C GLY A 367 1.46 -19.29 23.70
N TYR A 368 1.81 -18.08 23.26
CA TYR A 368 2.58 -17.14 24.06
C TYR A 368 1.74 -15.92 24.45
N VAL A 369 1.93 -15.46 25.69
CA VAL A 369 1.27 -14.26 26.19
C VAL A 369 1.87 -13.03 25.51
N VAL A 370 1.06 -12.31 24.73
CA VAL A 370 1.49 -11.10 23.99
C VAL A 370 0.89 -9.82 24.56
N ARG A 371 -0.15 -9.92 25.39
CA ARG A 371 -0.79 -8.78 26.05
C ARG A 371 -1.39 -9.21 27.39
N ILE A 372 -1.36 -8.33 28.37
CA ILE A 372 -2.04 -8.50 29.65
C ILE A 372 -2.75 -7.19 29.97
N ASP A 373 -4.04 -7.26 30.26
CA ASP A 373 -4.86 -6.14 30.67
C ASP A 373 -5.54 -6.46 32.00
N THR A 374 -5.02 -5.89 33.08
CA THR A 374 -5.46 -6.15 34.46
C THR A 374 -6.64 -5.27 34.87
N ALA A 375 -7.05 -4.32 34.03
CA ALA A 375 -8.15 -3.39 34.31
C ALA A 375 -9.51 -3.89 33.79
N ALA A 376 -9.52 -5.02 33.05
CA ALA A 376 -10.70 -5.51 32.34
C ALA A 376 -11.83 -5.95 33.29
N GLU A 377 -11.53 -6.73 34.33
CA GLU A 377 -12.54 -7.21 35.30
C GLU A 377 -11.93 -7.38 36.71
N LYS A 378 -12.72 -7.14 37.77
CA LYS A 378 -12.24 -7.31 39.15
C LYS A 378 -11.84 -8.77 39.41
N GLY A 379 -10.54 -8.99 39.60
CA GLY A 379 -9.96 -10.30 39.95
C GLY A 379 -9.65 -11.20 38.76
N HIS A 380 -9.78 -10.72 37.53
CA HIS A 380 -9.35 -11.43 36.32
C HIS A 380 -8.58 -10.50 35.40
N SER A 381 -7.58 -11.02 34.70
CA SER A 381 -6.81 -10.32 33.70
C SER A 381 -7.20 -10.81 32.31
N ALA A 382 -7.38 -9.89 31.37
CA ALA A 382 -7.56 -10.25 29.97
C ALA A 382 -6.19 -10.45 29.33
N VAL A 383 -5.89 -11.67 28.93
CA VAL A 383 -4.59 -12.12 28.45
C VAL A 383 -4.69 -12.43 26.97
N GLY A 384 -4.03 -11.62 26.14
CA GLY A 384 -3.91 -11.88 24.71
C GLY A 384 -2.85 -12.93 24.45
N VAL A 385 -3.20 -13.97 23.71
CA VAL A 385 -2.33 -15.10 23.39
C VAL A 385 -2.22 -15.28 21.88
N VAL A 386 -0.99 -15.51 21.39
CA VAL A 386 -0.74 -15.97 20.01
C VAL A 386 -0.43 -17.46 20.06
N PHE A 387 -1.20 -18.27 19.33
CA PHE A 387 -0.98 -19.71 19.22
C PHE A 387 0.12 -20.01 18.20
N THR A 388 0.99 -20.97 18.51
CA THR A 388 2.12 -21.36 17.67
C THR A 388 1.99 -22.76 17.09
N ASP A 389 1.09 -23.59 17.62
CA ASP A 389 0.89 -24.99 17.21
C ASP A 389 -0.55 -25.43 17.41
#